data_AF-A0A226DV56-F1
#
_entry.id   AF-A0A226DV56-F1
#
_cell.length_a   1.000
_cell.length_b   1.000
_cell.length_c   1.000
_cell.angle_alpha   90.00
_cell.angle_beta   90.00
_cell.angle_gamma   90.00
#
_symmetry.space_group_name_H-M   'P 1'
#
loop_
_entity.id
_entity.type
_entity.pdbx_description
1 polymer ?
#
loop_
_entity_poly.entity_id
_entity_poly.type
_entity_poly.pdbx_seq_one_letter_code
_entity_poly.pdbx_strand_id
1 'polypeptide(L)'
;MPTKGRALFAWLRNLSSPSSNIPLLLNLSVATLTLKQGAMALRNEQFFLPGSKTLPHRFVALCSKRKSYYCSTRPSISNGITDLKVPTFPQNFSDIFIVHTYFISMIVMSMAALIFLPAAMSVLALTMPCMPPILTSMVYLECRSWVDNGQTGVSFRVGLAITTYYYWTMVTSFIIISIIIVLLYPIEVKLIILEGIKRKVLEGGQPTHSNLMKYRLLQLLSAMHNFIFRQPAMPVLVGGITRCESFALYILITSASSVPLPVLLFFCVLAFELFILIVGPLKVMANPYITSVELLNSLRGVHGPKWVHRFVKSCPPSKLTLGDGTFFDSSASLEIWSKCVDLLITFILM
;
A
#
# COMPACT_ATOMS: atom_id res chain seq x y z
N MET A 1 21.05 0.91 32.89
CA MET A 1 20.86 1.05 31.43
C MET A 1 19.38 0.91 31.05
N PRO A 2 18.63 2.02 30.91
CA PRO A 2 17.35 1.98 30.19
C PRO A 2 17.09 3.27 29.38
N THR A 3 17.50 3.36 28.11
CA THR A 3 17.18 4.56 27.28
C THR A 3 16.86 4.30 25.81
N LYS A 4 17.09 3.10 25.24
CA LYS A 4 16.80 2.86 23.82
C LYS A 4 15.29 2.77 23.49
N GLY A 5 14.46 2.28 24.42
CA GLY A 5 13.02 2.12 24.19
C GLY A 5 12.24 3.45 24.08
N ARG A 6 12.57 4.45 24.91
CA ARG A 6 11.89 5.77 24.88
C ARG A 6 12.25 6.57 23.63
N ALA A 7 13.47 6.44 23.12
CA ALA A 7 13.88 7.09 21.87
C ALA A 7 13.13 6.53 20.66
N LEU A 8 12.92 5.21 20.60
CA LEU A 8 12.13 4.57 19.56
C LEU A 8 10.64 4.99 19.62
N PHE A 9 10.07 5.05 20.83
CA PHE A 9 8.68 5.49 21.03
C PHE A 9 8.48 6.98 20.73
N ALA A 10 9.46 7.84 21.07
CA ALA A 10 9.43 9.26 20.73
C ALA A 10 9.62 9.49 19.22
N TRP A 11 10.46 8.69 18.57
CA TRP A 11 10.63 8.71 17.12
C TRP A 11 9.36 8.25 16.39
N LEU A 12 8.74 7.14 16.83
CA LEU A 12 7.45 6.64 16.31
C LEU A 12 6.31 7.65 16.55
N ARG A 13 6.30 8.36 17.68
CA ARG A 13 5.33 9.42 17.96
C ARG A 13 5.53 10.66 17.10
N ASN A 14 6.75 10.97 16.66
CA ASN A 14 7.03 12.08 15.75
C ASN A 14 6.78 11.72 14.27
N LEU A 15 6.71 10.44 13.93
CA LEU A 15 6.30 9.95 12.61
C LEU A 15 4.81 10.18 12.31
N SER A 16 3.97 10.35 13.34
CA SER A 16 2.52 10.59 13.18
C SER A 16 2.14 12.01 12.78
N SER A 17 3.12 12.93 12.66
CA SER A 17 2.88 14.26 12.10
C SER A 17 2.97 14.20 10.57
N PRO A 18 1.85 14.37 9.83
CA PRO A 18 1.83 14.20 8.38
C PRO A 18 2.68 15.22 7.60
N SER A 19 3.18 16.28 8.23
CA SER A 19 3.99 17.32 7.58
C SER A 19 5.51 17.05 7.58
N SER A 20 6.04 16.23 8.49
CA SER A 20 7.50 16.03 8.62
C SER A 20 8.07 14.97 7.66
N ASN A 21 7.22 14.12 7.07
CA ASN A 21 7.65 13.01 6.20
C ASN A 21 7.61 13.34 4.69
N ILE A 22 7.06 14.51 4.32
CA ILE A 22 6.99 14.97 2.91
C ILE A 22 8.39 15.07 2.26
N PRO A 23 9.45 15.59 2.93
CA PRO A 23 10.79 15.67 2.33
C PRO A 23 11.44 14.30 2.11
N LEU A 24 11.20 13.35 3.02
CA LEU A 24 11.75 12.00 2.94
C LEU A 24 11.10 11.19 1.80
N LEU A 25 9.80 11.38 1.59
CA LEU A 25 9.04 10.84 0.46
C LEU A 25 9.44 11.48 -0.88
N LEU A 26 9.69 12.79 -0.91
CA LEU A 26 10.25 13.46 -2.09
C LEU A 26 11.64 12.92 -2.42
N ASN A 27 12.50 12.70 -1.42
CA ASN A 27 13.83 12.13 -1.64
C ASN A 27 13.79 10.65 -2.08
N LEU A 28 12.90 9.84 -1.50
CA LEU A 28 12.74 8.43 -1.90
C LEU A 28 12.09 8.27 -3.28
N SER A 29 11.14 9.14 -3.64
CA SER A 29 10.53 9.18 -4.98
C SER A 29 11.51 9.71 -6.03
N VAL A 30 12.35 10.69 -5.69
CA VAL A 30 13.46 11.14 -6.54
C VAL A 30 14.49 10.01 -6.70
N ALA A 31 14.83 9.28 -5.64
CA ALA A 31 15.76 8.14 -5.69
C ALA A 31 15.22 6.98 -6.57
N THR A 32 13.92 6.69 -6.51
CA THR A 32 13.30 5.67 -7.36
C THR A 32 13.14 6.13 -8.82
N LEU A 33 12.89 7.42 -9.06
CA LEU A 33 12.87 8.00 -10.41
C LEU A 33 14.26 8.02 -11.05
N THR A 34 15.30 8.34 -10.28
CA THR A 34 16.70 8.31 -10.72
C THR A 34 17.22 6.89 -10.95
N LEU A 35 16.75 5.90 -10.19
CA LEU A 35 17.06 4.48 -10.44
C LEU A 35 16.33 3.88 -11.65
N LYS A 36 15.18 4.43 -12.08
CA LYS A 36 14.46 3.98 -13.28
C LYS A 36 14.81 4.76 -14.56
N GLN A 37 15.46 5.92 -14.44
CA GLN A 37 15.95 6.66 -15.58
C GLN A 37 17.43 6.31 -15.81
N GLY A 38 17.67 5.19 -16.51
CA GLY A 38 18.89 5.09 -17.31
C GLY A 38 18.97 6.32 -18.21
N ALA A 39 20.15 6.93 -18.30
CA ALA A 39 20.42 8.27 -18.84
C ALA A 39 19.64 8.59 -20.12
N MET A 40 18.49 9.26 -19.98
CA MET A 40 17.80 9.92 -21.08
C MET A 40 18.15 11.40 -21.04
N ALA A 41 19.07 11.81 -21.92
CA ALA A 41 19.40 13.20 -22.13
C ALA A 41 18.33 13.86 -23.01
N LEU A 42 17.66 14.87 -22.46
CA LEU A 42 16.75 15.73 -23.23
C LEU A 42 17.59 16.78 -23.97
N ARG A 43 17.60 16.73 -25.31
CA ARG A 43 18.23 17.75 -26.16
C ARG A 43 17.20 18.23 -27.17
N ASN A 44 16.89 19.53 -27.16
CA ASN A 44 15.96 20.19 -28.10
C ASN A 44 14.56 19.53 -28.20
N GLU A 45 13.88 19.33 -27.06
CA GLU A 45 12.50 18.81 -26.98
C GLU A 45 12.24 17.45 -27.66
N GLN A 46 13.30 16.67 -27.94
CA GLN A 46 13.18 15.33 -28.51
C GLN A 46 13.89 14.31 -27.61
N PHE A 47 13.20 13.19 -27.36
CA PHE A 47 13.74 12.06 -26.59
C PHE A 47 14.60 11.19 -27.51
N PHE A 48 15.90 11.10 -27.23
CA PHE A 48 16.81 10.20 -27.94
C PHE A 48 17.14 8.98 -27.08
N LEU A 49 16.89 7.78 -27.60
CA LEU A 49 17.41 6.53 -27.07
C LEU A 49 18.83 6.31 -27.63
N PRO A 50 19.88 6.23 -26.80
CA PRO A 50 21.22 5.97 -27.30
C PRO A 50 21.30 4.51 -27.79
N GLY A 51 21.39 4.32 -29.11
CA GLY A 51 21.71 3.01 -29.71
C GLY A 51 20.77 2.47 -30.80
N SER A 52 19.67 3.15 -31.13
CA SER A 52 18.75 2.71 -32.20
C SER A 52 19.11 3.36 -33.55
N LYS A 53 19.50 2.56 -34.54
CA LYS A 53 19.81 2.98 -35.93
C LYS A 53 18.62 2.85 -36.90
N THR A 54 17.38 2.90 -36.42
CA THR A 54 16.19 2.73 -37.28
C THR A 54 15.21 3.90 -37.18
N LEU A 55 14.65 4.24 -38.34
CA LEU A 55 13.92 5.47 -38.72
C LEU A 55 12.95 6.07 -37.67
N PRO A 56 12.77 7.41 -37.67
CA PRO A 56 11.86 8.10 -36.77
C PRO A 56 10.39 7.96 -37.19
N HIS A 57 9.56 7.39 -36.31
CA HIS A 57 8.11 7.49 -36.41
C HIS A 57 7.62 8.85 -35.91
N ARG A 58 6.97 9.62 -36.80
CA ARG A 58 6.26 10.88 -36.49
C ARG A 58 5.07 10.60 -35.56
N PHE A 59 5.15 11.03 -34.31
CA PHE A 59 3.97 11.23 -33.48
C PHE A 59 3.34 12.58 -33.82
N VAL A 60 2.16 12.56 -34.41
CA VAL A 60 1.33 13.75 -34.68
C VAL A 60 0.60 14.13 -33.40
N ALA A 61 1.00 15.25 -32.79
CA ALA A 61 0.26 15.86 -31.69
C ALA A 61 -0.94 16.67 -32.23
N LEU A 62 -2.15 16.23 -31.94
CA LEU A 62 -3.38 16.98 -32.17
C LEU A 62 -3.54 18.07 -31.09
N CYS A 63 -3.02 19.26 -31.35
CA CYS A 63 -3.28 20.45 -30.54
C CYS A 63 -4.62 21.10 -30.97
N SER A 64 -5.68 20.83 -30.21
CA SER A 64 -6.97 21.51 -30.33
C SER A 64 -6.87 22.95 -29.80
N LYS A 65 -6.94 23.95 -30.70
CA LYS A 65 -7.11 25.37 -30.38
C LYS A 65 -8.45 25.63 -29.68
N ARG A 66 -8.43 26.17 -28.46
CA ARG A 66 -9.55 26.94 -27.88
C ARG A 66 -9.05 28.27 -27.31
N LYS A 67 -9.47 29.36 -27.94
CA LYS A 67 -9.34 30.74 -27.43
C LYS A 67 -10.12 30.86 -26.12
N SER A 68 -9.50 31.40 -25.07
CA SER A 68 -10.19 31.79 -23.84
C SER A 68 -9.90 33.27 -23.55
N TYR A 69 -10.95 34.09 -23.60
CA TYR A 69 -10.95 35.49 -23.21
C TYR A 69 -10.88 35.57 -21.68
N TYR A 70 -9.92 36.33 -21.15
CA TYR A 70 -9.89 36.73 -19.74
C TYR A 70 -10.57 38.08 -19.59
N CYS A 71 -11.76 38.11 -18.98
CA CYS A 71 -12.35 39.33 -18.45
C CYS A 71 -11.98 39.43 -16.96
N SER A 72 -11.20 40.44 -16.62
CA SER A 72 -10.84 40.80 -15.25
C SER A 72 -11.86 41.78 -14.70
N THR A 73 -12.61 41.38 -13.67
CA THR A 73 -13.46 42.27 -12.88
C THR A 73 -13.09 42.12 -11.41
N ARG A 74 -12.55 43.19 -10.82
CA ARG A 74 -12.29 43.34 -9.38
C ARG A 74 -13.63 43.43 -8.62
N PRO A 75 -13.80 42.75 -7.48
CA PRO A 75 -14.79 43.13 -6.49
C PRO A 75 -14.18 44.02 -5.40
N SER A 76 -14.91 45.08 -5.09
CA SER A 76 -14.73 45.97 -3.95
C SER A 76 -15.01 45.22 -2.64
N ILE A 77 -14.13 45.36 -1.66
CA ILE A 77 -14.24 44.78 -0.31
C ILE A 77 -14.90 45.82 0.59
N SER A 78 -16.13 45.57 1.04
CA SER A 78 -16.75 46.34 2.13
C SER A 78 -16.47 45.66 3.47
N ASN A 79 -15.92 46.43 4.40
CA ASN A 79 -15.59 46.04 5.76
C ASN A 79 -16.84 45.72 6.57
N GLY A 80 -16.84 44.56 7.23
CA GLY A 80 -17.90 44.14 8.16
C GLY A 80 -17.57 42.77 8.76
N ILE A 81 -16.59 42.73 9.66
CA ILE A 81 -16.28 41.55 10.47
C ILE A 81 -16.56 41.93 11.92
N THR A 82 -17.71 41.51 12.44
CA THR A 82 -17.97 41.41 13.87
C THR A 82 -18.39 39.97 14.20
N ASP A 83 -17.68 39.42 15.18
CA ASP A 83 -18.02 38.24 15.99
C ASP A 83 -18.23 36.89 15.28
N LEU A 84 -17.10 36.31 14.86
CA LEU A 84 -17.01 34.87 14.61
C LEU A 84 -16.95 34.12 15.95
N LYS A 85 -18.12 33.87 16.53
CA LYS A 85 -18.28 32.95 17.67
C LYS A 85 -17.85 31.56 17.22
N VAL A 86 -16.65 31.13 17.65
CA VAL A 86 -16.09 29.81 17.36
C VAL A 86 -17.04 28.75 17.91
N PRO A 87 -17.71 27.97 17.04
CA PRO A 87 -18.63 26.93 17.50
C PRO A 87 -17.79 25.74 17.98
N THR A 88 -17.74 25.52 19.28
CA THR A 88 -17.35 24.22 19.84
C THR A 88 -18.50 23.25 19.61
N PHE A 89 -18.40 22.42 18.57
CA PHE A 89 -19.40 21.39 18.26
C PHE A 89 -18.84 19.98 18.41
N PRO A 90 -19.69 19.02 18.85
CA PRO A 90 -19.30 17.65 19.12
C PRO A 90 -19.13 16.93 17.78
N GLN A 91 -17.87 16.68 17.41
CA GLN A 91 -17.56 15.85 16.25
C GLN A 91 -17.77 14.39 16.62
N ASN A 92 -18.33 13.61 15.67
CA ASN A 92 -18.14 12.15 15.60
C ASN A 92 -16.65 11.87 15.35
N PHE A 93 -15.84 12.11 16.37
CA PHE A 93 -14.40 11.89 16.42
C PHE A 93 -14.08 10.39 16.36
N SER A 94 -15.10 9.55 16.58
CA SER A 94 -15.03 8.09 16.53
C SER A 94 -14.53 7.53 15.18
N ASP A 95 -14.98 8.07 14.04
CA ASP A 95 -14.67 7.45 12.74
C ASP A 95 -13.20 7.62 12.34
N ILE A 96 -12.64 8.80 12.58
CA ILE A 96 -11.22 9.10 12.35
C ILE A 96 -10.34 8.21 13.24
N PHE A 97 -10.74 8.02 14.50
CA PHE A 97 -10.03 7.14 15.41
C PHE A 97 -10.08 5.68 14.99
N ILE A 98 -11.21 5.21 14.46
CA ILE A 98 -11.31 3.82 13.98
C ILE A 98 -10.32 3.59 12.84
N VAL A 99 -10.23 4.52 11.88
CA VAL A 99 -9.31 4.37 10.74
C VAL A 99 -7.85 4.43 11.19
N HIS A 100 -7.46 5.41 12.01
CA HIS A 100 -6.10 5.48 12.53
C HIS A 100 -5.74 4.28 13.42
N THR A 101 -6.67 3.82 14.26
CA THR A 101 -6.46 2.63 15.11
C THR A 101 -6.19 1.40 14.25
N TYR A 102 -6.92 1.27 13.14
CA TYR A 102 -6.72 0.21 12.17
C TYR A 102 -5.32 0.27 11.53
N PHE A 103 -4.87 1.44 11.07
CA PHE A 103 -3.52 1.61 10.51
C PHE A 103 -2.41 1.32 11.52
N ILE A 104 -2.57 1.80 12.76
CA ILE A 104 -1.64 1.52 13.85
C ILE A 104 -1.58 0.01 14.11
N SER A 105 -2.73 -0.66 14.16
CA SER A 105 -2.80 -2.11 14.32
C SER A 105 -2.06 -2.85 13.20
N MET A 106 -2.26 -2.47 11.94
CA MET A 106 -1.54 -3.06 10.80
C MET A 106 -0.02 -2.84 10.88
N ILE A 107 0.43 -1.66 11.30
CA ILE A 107 1.86 -1.37 11.47
C ILE A 107 2.45 -2.22 12.61
N VAL A 108 1.76 -2.34 13.74
CA VAL A 108 2.19 -3.16 14.88
C VAL A 108 2.30 -4.63 14.47
N MET A 109 1.31 -5.16 13.75
CA MET A 109 1.36 -6.53 13.22
C MET A 109 2.52 -6.71 12.24
N SER A 110 2.73 -5.77 11.32
CA SER A 110 3.87 -5.82 10.38
C SER A 110 5.22 -5.80 11.09
N MET A 111 5.36 -5.04 12.18
CA MET A 111 6.58 -5.01 12.99
C MET A 111 6.79 -6.32 13.75
N ALA A 112 5.72 -6.95 14.23
CA ALA A 112 5.80 -8.29 14.81
C ALA A 112 6.29 -9.30 13.76
N ALA A 113 5.71 -9.30 12.56
CA ALA A 113 6.12 -10.16 11.45
C ALA A 113 7.61 -9.97 11.08
N LEU A 114 8.11 -8.73 11.09
CA LEU A 114 9.51 -8.42 10.83
C LEU A 114 10.48 -9.09 11.81
N ILE A 115 10.05 -9.32 13.06
CA ILE A 115 10.85 -9.97 14.10
C ILE A 115 10.64 -11.50 14.06
N PHE A 116 9.39 -11.94 14.00
CA PHE A 116 9.03 -13.35 14.12
C PHE A 116 9.46 -14.19 12.92
N LEU A 117 9.26 -13.71 11.68
CA LEU A 117 9.59 -14.51 10.48
C LEU A 117 11.10 -14.81 10.39
N PRO A 118 12.02 -13.82 10.44
CA PRO A 118 13.45 -14.11 10.37
C PRO A 118 13.95 -14.93 11.55
N ALA A 119 13.41 -14.70 12.76
CA ALA A 119 13.76 -15.49 13.93
C ALA A 119 13.37 -16.96 13.77
N ALA A 120 12.15 -17.24 13.30
CA ALA A 120 11.69 -18.59 13.03
C ALA A 120 12.56 -19.28 11.95
N MET A 121 12.89 -18.56 10.86
CA MET A 121 13.78 -19.08 9.82
C MET A 121 15.20 -19.37 10.33
N SER A 122 15.71 -18.55 11.25
CA SER A 122 17.00 -18.80 11.91
C SER A 122 16.97 -20.04 12.80
N VAL A 123 15.90 -20.21 13.59
CA VAL A 123 15.71 -21.41 14.43
C VAL A 123 15.58 -22.67 13.58
N LEU A 124 14.84 -22.60 12.46
CA LEU A 124 14.76 -23.69 11.50
C LEU A 124 16.13 -24.02 10.90
N ALA A 125 16.94 -23.02 10.54
CA ALA A 125 18.30 -23.25 10.04
C ALA A 125 19.26 -23.88 11.06
N LEU A 126 19.10 -23.56 12.36
CA LEU A 126 19.89 -24.19 13.43
C LEU A 126 19.47 -25.63 13.70
N THR A 127 18.17 -25.87 13.75
CA THR A 127 17.59 -27.17 14.18
C THR A 127 17.48 -28.17 13.04
N MET A 128 17.17 -27.71 11.83
CA MET A 128 16.82 -28.54 10.66
C MET A 128 17.36 -27.91 9.37
N PRO A 129 18.70 -27.86 9.18
CA PRO A 129 19.31 -27.19 8.03
C PRO A 129 18.93 -27.82 6.69
N CYS A 130 18.53 -29.10 6.66
CA CYS A 130 18.13 -29.83 5.46
C CYS A 130 16.70 -29.53 4.99
N MET A 131 15.93 -28.72 5.73
CA MET A 131 14.53 -28.49 5.43
C MET A 131 14.33 -27.24 4.54
N PRO A 132 13.52 -27.31 3.45
CA PRO A 132 13.14 -26.12 2.70
C PRO A 132 12.35 -25.15 3.61
N PRO A 133 12.42 -23.82 3.41
CA PRO A 133 12.84 -23.06 2.22
C PRO A 133 14.27 -22.49 2.27
N ILE A 134 15.19 -23.10 3.02
CA ILE A 134 16.57 -22.62 3.14
C ILE A 134 17.30 -22.82 1.80
N LEU A 135 17.33 -21.80 0.94
CA LEU A 135 17.91 -21.88 -0.43
C LEU A 135 19.33 -22.44 -0.47
N THR A 136 20.11 -22.21 0.59
CA THR A 136 21.50 -22.64 0.70
C THR A 136 21.66 -24.13 1.00
N SER A 137 20.62 -24.81 1.52
CA SER A 137 20.73 -26.22 1.90
C SER A 137 20.73 -27.16 0.69
N MET A 138 20.02 -26.81 -0.38
CA MET A 138 19.96 -27.63 -1.58
C MET A 138 21.23 -27.62 -2.42
N VAL A 139 22.11 -26.64 -2.24
CA VAL A 139 23.33 -26.49 -3.07
C VAL A 139 24.55 -27.11 -2.42
N TYR A 140 24.65 -27.09 -1.08
CA TYR A 140 25.89 -27.42 -0.37
C TYR A 140 25.82 -28.68 0.51
N LEU A 141 24.64 -29.23 0.79
CA LEU A 141 24.48 -30.32 1.75
C LEU A 141 23.90 -31.57 1.10
N GLU A 142 24.57 -32.70 1.29
CA GLU A 142 24.05 -34.03 0.95
C GLU A 142 23.04 -34.48 2.02
N CYS A 143 21.85 -33.90 1.99
CA CYS A 143 20.76 -34.25 2.90
C CYS A 143 20.05 -35.53 2.44
N ARG A 144 20.19 -36.64 3.17
CA ARG A 144 19.46 -37.88 2.87
C ARG A 144 18.01 -37.87 3.33
N SER A 145 17.71 -37.11 4.38
CA SER A 145 16.35 -36.96 4.91
C SER A 145 16.14 -35.56 5.48
N TRP A 146 14.88 -35.17 5.70
CA TRP A 146 14.54 -33.84 6.20
C TRP A 146 14.92 -33.63 7.67
N VAL A 147 15.03 -34.72 8.42
CA VAL A 147 15.45 -34.76 9.82
C VAL A 147 16.97 -34.93 9.93
N ASP A 148 17.66 -35.12 8.80
CA ASP A 148 19.10 -35.25 8.80
C ASP A 148 19.77 -33.92 9.14
N ASN A 149 20.86 -34.06 9.87
CA ASN A 149 21.74 -33.00 10.31
C ASN A 149 22.83 -32.67 9.27
N GLY A 150 22.89 -33.46 8.18
CA GLY A 150 23.80 -33.27 7.05
C GLY A 150 25.28 -33.39 7.42
N GLN A 151 25.59 -34.07 8.54
CA GLN A 151 26.92 -34.17 9.15
C GLN A 151 27.67 -32.82 9.27
N THR A 152 26.93 -31.71 9.36
CA THR A 152 27.51 -30.38 9.44
C THR A 152 27.99 -30.08 10.86
N GLY A 153 29.22 -29.53 10.96
CA GLY A 153 29.74 -29.01 12.23
C GLY A 153 28.90 -27.85 12.76
N VAL A 154 28.86 -27.68 14.09
CA VAL A 154 28.06 -26.65 14.78
C VAL A 154 28.37 -25.25 14.26
N SER A 155 29.64 -24.94 14.00
CA SER A 155 30.07 -23.64 13.47
C SER A 155 29.42 -23.30 12.12
N PHE A 156 29.27 -24.30 11.23
CA PHE A 156 28.62 -24.10 9.95
C PHE A 156 27.13 -23.80 10.11
N ARG A 157 26.44 -24.49 11.03
CA ARG A 157 25.01 -24.23 11.31
C ARG A 157 24.76 -22.85 11.89
N VAL A 158 25.62 -22.40 12.79
CA VAL A 158 25.52 -21.04 13.34
C VAL A 158 25.73 -20.00 12.24
N GLY A 159 26.74 -20.18 11.38
CA GLY A 159 26.96 -19.31 10.22
C GLY A 159 25.78 -19.29 9.25
N LEU A 160 25.20 -20.47 8.97
CA LEU A 160 24.01 -20.62 8.13
C LEU A 160 22.80 -19.89 8.73
N ALA A 161 22.57 -20.03 10.02
CA ALA A 161 21.46 -19.39 10.72
C ALA A 161 21.56 -17.87 10.73
N ILE A 162 22.76 -17.33 10.98
CA ILE A 162 23.02 -15.87 10.93
C ILE A 162 22.76 -15.34 9.52
N THR A 163 23.28 -16.03 8.50
CA THR A 163 23.11 -15.62 7.09
C THR A 163 21.63 -15.69 6.67
N THR A 164 20.95 -16.75 7.08
CA THR A 164 19.51 -16.95 6.83
C THR A 164 18.68 -15.87 7.51
N TYR A 165 18.96 -15.56 8.78
CA TYR A 165 18.31 -14.47 9.50
C TYR A 165 18.46 -13.13 8.77
N TYR A 166 19.68 -12.78 8.35
CA TYR A 166 19.96 -11.52 7.65
C TYR A 166 19.22 -11.45 6.31
N TYR A 167 19.30 -12.52 5.51
CA TYR A 167 18.61 -12.61 4.22
C TYR A 167 17.09 -12.45 4.38
N TRP A 168 16.48 -13.21 5.28
CA TRP A 168 15.04 -13.14 5.51
C TRP A 168 14.62 -11.79 6.08
N THR A 169 15.41 -11.18 6.97
CA THR A 169 15.14 -9.83 7.46
C THR A 169 15.14 -8.79 6.34
N MET A 170 16.07 -8.89 5.39
CA MET A 170 16.11 -7.99 4.23
C MET A 170 14.89 -8.17 3.32
N VAL A 171 14.54 -9.42 3.02
CA VAL A 171 13.37 -9.76 2.18
C VAL A 171 12.07 -9.31 2.85
N THR A 172 11.85 -9.63 4.12
CA THR A 172 10.63 -9.23 4.84
C THR A 172 10.55 -7.72 5.00
N SER A 173 11.66 -7.05 5.31
CA SER A 173 11.72 -5.57 5.36
C SER A 173 11.31 -4.96 4.02
N PHE A 174 11.85 -5.46 2.91
CA PHE A 174 11.53 -4.93 1.59
C PHE A 174 10.04 -5.09 1.25
N ILE A 175 9.45 -6.26 1.54
CA ILE A 175 8.03 -6.53 1.31
C ILE A 175 7.16 -5.62 2.18
N ILE A 176 7.45 -5.53 3.49
CA ILE A 176 6.69 -4.71 4.43
C ILE A 176 6.77 -3.23 4.06
N ILE A 177 7.98 -2.72 3.76
CA ILE A 177 8.17 -1.33 3.33
C ILE A 177 7.41 -1.05 2.03
N SER A 178 7.48 -1.98 1.07
CA SER A 178 6.74 -1.83 -0.20
C SER A 178 5.24 -1.76 0.04
N ILE A 179 4.68 -2.63 0.90
CA ILE A 179 3.26 -2.61 1.24
C ILE A 179 2.91 -1.31 1.99
N ILE A 180 3.64 -0.93 3.04
CA ILE A 180 3.30 0.25 3.84
C ILE A 180 3.39 1.53 2.99
N ILE A 181 4.51 1.74 2.30
CA ILE A 181 4.77 2.99 1.57
C ILE A 181 3.98 3.07 0.27
N VAL A 182 3.96 1.99 -0.52
CA VAL A 182 3.34 2.03 -1.86
C VAL A 182 1.84 1.85 -1.75
N LEU A 183 1.35 1.02 -0.82
CA LEU A 183 -0.05 0.64 -0.73
C LEU A 183 -0.82 1.46 0.33
N LEU A 184 -0.41 1.37 1.60
CA LEU A 184 -1.18 1.91 2.72
C LEU A 184 -1.11 3.44 2.79
N TYR A 185 0.08 4.02 2.62
CA TYR A 185 0.28 5.46 2.78
C TYR A 185 -0.56 6.31 1.82
N PRO A 186 -0.62 6.05 0.49
CA PRO A 186 -1.47 6.83 -0.40
C PRO A 186 -2.97 6.68 -0.09
N ILE A 187 -3.39 5.53 0.47
CA ILE A 187 -4.79 5.31 0.88
C ILE A 187 -5.13 6.18 2.09
N GLU A 188 -4.26 6.20 3.10
CA GLU A 188 -4.44 7.02 4.29
C GLU A 188 -4.53 8.50 3.93
N VAL A 189 -3.60 9.00 3.10
CA VAL A 189 -3.61 10.40 2.64
C VAL A 189 -4.90 10.72 1.89
N LYS A 190 -5.37 9.82 1.01
CA LYS A 190 -6.64 10.01 0.30
C LYS A 190 -7.82 10.11 1.26
N LEU A 191 -7.87 9.24 2.25
CA LEU A 191 -8.95 9.17 3.22
C LEU A 191 -8.99 10.41 4.13
N ILE A 192 -7.84 10.85 4.65
CA ILE A 192 -7.73 12.07 5.47
C ILE A 192 -8.21 13.31 4.70
N ILE A 193 -7.80 13.46 3.43
CA ILE A 193 -8.24 14.59 2.59
C ILE A 193 -9.76 14.55 2.39
N LEU A 194 -10.29 13.36 2.12
CA LEU A 194 -11.68 13.15 1.80
C LEU A 194 -12.60 13.40 3.01
N GLU A 195 -12.22 12.91 4.19
CA GLU A 195 -12.90 13.20 5.45
C GLU A 195 -12.83 14.69 5.80
N GLY A 196 -11.68 15.33 5.56
CA GLY A 196 -11.53 16.77 5.75
C GLY A 196 -12.47 17.61 4.88
N ILE A 197 -12.77 17.15 3.65
CA ILE A 197 -13.77 17.78 2.78
C ILE A 197 -15.18 17.45 3.28
N LYS A 198 -15.47 16.17 3.58
CA LYS A 198 -16.78 15.70 4.07
C LYS A 198 -17.23 16.49 5.29
N ARG A 199 -16.34 16.66 6.28
CA ARG A 199 -16.62 17.41 7.51
C ARG A 199 -17.05 18.85 7.23
N LYS A 200 -16.32 19.57 6.37
CA LYS A 200 -16.64 20.97 6.03
C LYS A 200 -17.96 21.12 5.29
N VAL A 201 -18.35 20.11 4.50
CA VAL A 201 -19.64 20.11 3.78
C VAL A 201 -20.79 19.82 4.74
N LEU A 202 -20.59 18.89 5.69
CA LEU A 202 -21.60 18.53 6.70
C LEU A 202 -21.86 19.66 7.70
N GLU A 203 -20.87 20.51 7.98
CA GLU A 203 -20.99 21.71 8.84
C GLU A 203 -21.88 22.81 8.21
N GLY A 204 -22.59 22.54 7.12
CA GLY A 204 -23.42 23.52 6.40
C GLY A 204 -22.61 24.56 5.63
N GLY A 205 -21.28 24.39 5.57
CA GLY A 205 -20.39 25.25 4.82
C GLY A 205 -20.70 25.14 3.33
N GLN A 206 -20.98 26.29 2.69
CA GLN A 206 -21.06 26.35 1.23
C GLN A 206 -19.76 25.78 0.63
N PRO A 207 -19.84 24.97 -0.45
CA PRO A 207 -18.67 24.34 -1.05
C PRO A 207 -17.71 25.42 -1.58
N THR A 208 -16.68 25.71 -0.79
CA THR A 208 -15.67 26.68 -1.18
C THR A 208 -14.84 26.16 -2.34
N HIS A 209 -14.40 27.07 -3.21
CA HIS A 209 -13.51 26.75 -4.34
C HIS A 209 -12.26 25.95 -3.89
N SER A 210 -11.73 26.23 -2.70
CA SER A 210 -10.60 25.50 -2.11
C SER A 210 -10.91 24.00 -1.90
N ASN A 211 -12.09 23.65 -1.41
CA ASN A 211 -12.47 22.25 -1.19
C ASN A 211 -12.59 21.49 -2.51
N LEU A 212 -13.14 22.12 -3.54
CA LEU A 212 -13.23 21.55 -4.88
C LEU A 212 -11.85 21.34 -5.53
N MET A 213 -10.92 22.27 -5.33
CA MET A 213 -9.53 22.09 -5.77
C MET A 213 -8.83 20.93 -5.04
N LYS A 214 -9.07 20.76 -3.73
CA LYS A 214 -8.55 19.60 -2.97
C LYS A 214 -9.10 18.28 -3.52
N TYR A 215 -10.38 18.24 -3.90
CA TYR A 215 -10.96 17.06 -4.52
C TYR A 215 -10.31 16.74 -5.87
N ARG A 216 -9.97 17.76 -6.67
CA ARG A 216 -9.25 17.55 -7.93
C ARG A 216 -7.81 17.06 -7.73
N LEU A 217 -7.14 17.54 -6.68
CA LEU A 217 -5.84 17.00 -6.26
C LEU A 217 -5.96 15.53 -5.84
N LEU A 218 -7.03 15.17 -5.13
CA LEU A 218 -7.32 13.78 -4.75
C LEU A 218 -7.48 12.87 -5.98
N GLN A 219 -8.18 13.35 -7.02
CA GLN A 219 -8.32 12.62 -8.28
C GLN A 219 -6.98 12.43 -8.98
N LEU A 220 -6.12 13.45 -9.00
CA LEU A 220 -4.77 13.36 -9.55
C LEU A 220 -3.92 12.34 -8.77
N LEU A 221 -3.96 12.40 -7.43
CA LEU A 221 -3.28 11.43 -6.57
C LEU A 221 -3.79 10.01 -6.83
N SER A 222 -5.09 9.86 -7.08
CA SER A 222 -5.68 8.56 -7.41
C SER A 222 -5.25 8.04 -8.78
N ALA A 223 -5.17 8.92 -9.78
CA ALA A 223 -4.65 8.56 -11.10
C ALA A 223 -3.17 8.14 -11.04
N MET A 224 -2.33 8.85 -10.28
CA MET A 224 -0.93 8.49 -10.05
C MET A 224 -0.80 7.15 -9.31
N HIS A 225 -1.63 6.93 -8.29
CA HIS A 225 -1.65 5.67 -7.55
C HIS A 225 -2.06 4.51 -8.46
N ASN A 226 -3.12 4.66 -9.26
CA ASN A 226 -3.54 3.65 -10.26
C ASN A 226 -2.48 3.42 -11.34
N PHE A 227 -1.70 4.45 -11.70
CA PHE A 227 -0.61 4.30 -12.65
C PHE A 227 0.50 3.39 -12.11
N ILE A 228 0.85 3.53 -10.81
CA ILE A 228 1.83 2.66 -10.13
C ILE A 228 1.31 1.23 -10.02
N PHE A 229 0.03 1.05 -9.71
CA PHE A 229 -0.61 -0.28 -9.58
C PHE A 229 -1.16 -0.84 -10.89
N ARG A 230 -0.89 -0.17 -12.01
CA ARG A 230 -1.21 -0.73 -13.32
C ARG A 230 -0.43 -2.03 -13.52
N GLN A 231 -0.95 -2.89 -14.39
CA GLN A 231 -0.30 -4.14 -14.75
C GLN A 231 1.21 -3.92 -15.02
N PRO A 232 2.10 -4.73 -14.41
CA PRO A 232 1.82 -6.00 -13.72
C PRO A 232 1.72 -5.91 -12.18
N ALA A 233 1.85 -4.72 -11.58
CA ALA A 233 2.11 -4.61 -10.14
C ALA A 233 0.98 -5.17 -9.26
N MET A 234 -0.28 -4.76 -9.49
CA MET A 234 -1.40 -5.23 -8.67
C MET A 234 -1.68 -6.73 -8.81
N PRO A 235 -1.73 -7.32 -10.02
CA PRO A 235 -1.89 -8.77 -10.17
C PRO A 235 -0.75 -9.59 -9.55
N VAL A 236 0.49 -9.11 -9.63
CA VAL A 236 1.64 -9.78 -9.00
C VAL A 236 1.53 -9.73 -7.48
N LEU A 237 1.14 -8.58 -6.92
CA LEU A 237 0.96 -8.44 -5.47
C LEU A 237 -0.16 -9.36 -4.96
N VAL A 238 -1.36 -9.22 -5.52
CA VAL A 238 -2.54 -10.01 -5.10
C VAL A 238 -2.33 -11.49 -5.36
N GLY A 239 -1.94 -11.86 -6.60
CA GLY A 239 -1.73 -13.25 -6.96
C GLY A 239 -0.52 -13.89 -6.27
N GLY A 240 0.47 -13.11 -5.86
CA GLY A 240 1.60 -13.57 -5.05
C GLY A 240 1.17 -13.90 -3.63
N ILE A 241 0.41 -13.01 -2.99
CA ILE A 241 -0.13 -13.22 -1.64
C ILE A 241 -1.07 -14.44 -1.63
N THR A 242 -2.02 -14.52 -2.58
CA THR A 242 -2.95 -15.65 -2.71
C THR A 242 -2.22 -16.98 -2.87
N ARG A 243 -1.22 -17.05 -3.75
CA ARG A 243 -0.43 -18.29 -3.94
C ARG A 243 0.36 -18.67 -2.70
N CYS A 244 1.00 -17.69 -2.05
CA CYS A 244 1.77 -17.92 -0.84
C CYS A 244 0.90 -18.47 0.30
N GLU A 245 -0.29 -17.90 0.48
CA GLU A 245 -1.23 -18.31 1.51
C GLU A 245 -1.80 -19.70 1.26
N SER A 246 -2.23 -19.98 0.02
CA SER A 246 -2.75 -21.29 -0.36
C SER A 246 -1.69 -22.38 -0.17
N PHE A 247 -0.43 -22.07 -0.49
CA PHE A 247 0.69 -22.98 -0.27
C PHE A 247 0.99 -23.21 1.23
N ALA A 248 0.91 -22.17 2.05
CA ALA A 248 1.06 -22.30 3.50
C ALA A 248 -0.05 -23.16 4.12
N LEU A 249 -1.31 -22.93 3.72
CA LEU A 249 -2.46 -23.74 4.14
C LEU A 249 -2.36 -25.18 3.67
N TYR A 250 -1.91 -25.40 2.43
CA TYR A 250 -1.67 -26.74 1.88
C TYR A 250 -0.69 -27.51 2.77
N ILE A 251 0.48 -26.93 3.06
CA ILE A 251 1.49 -27.57 3.93
C ILE A 251 0.90 -27.85 5.33
N LEU A 252 0.15 -26.92 5.92
CA LEU A 252 -0.49 -27.12 7.21
C LEU A 252 -1.45 -28.32 7.23
N ILE A 253 -2.22 -28.51 6.15
CA ILE A 253 -3.19 -29.60 6.03
C ILE A 253 -2.50 -30.92 5.73
N THR A 254 -1.66 -30.97 4.68
CA THR A 254 -1.07 -32.24 4.22
C THR A 254 0.03 -32.75 5.12
N SER A 255 0.72 -31.85 5.83
CA SER A 255 1.93 -32.20 6.57
C SER A 255 1.74 -32.23 8.08
N ALA A 256 0.51 -32.06 8.59
CA ALA A 256 0.22 -32.06 10.03
C ALA A 256 0.77 -33.28 10.77
N SER A 257 0.80 -34.47 10.14
CA SER A 257 1.29 -35.71 10.75
C SER A 257 2.77 -35.99 10.52
N SER A 258 3.38 -35.36 9.52
CA SER A 258 4.72 -35.76 9.01
C SER A 258 5.78 -34.71 9.26
N VAL A 259 5.40 -33.45 9.44
CA VAL A 259 6.32 -32.32 9.58
C VAL A 259 6.56 -31.98 11.05
N PRO A 260 7.81 -31.65 11.44
CA PRO A 260 8.12 -31.26 12.81
C PRO A 260 7.31 -30.05 13.29
N LEU A 261 6.94 -30.06 14.57
CA LEU A 261 6.14 -29.01 15.22
C LEU A 261 6.65 -27.57 14.96
N PRO A 262 7.97 -27.26 14.98
CA PRO A 262 8.45 -25.90 14.72
C PRO A 262 8.06 -25.36 13.34
N VAL A 263 8.03 -26.23 12.34
CA VAL A 263 7.73 -25.88 10.96
C VAL A 263 6.22 -25.67 10.80
N LEU A 264 5.40 -26.54 11.41
CA LEU A 264 3.95 -26.35 11.45
C LEU A 264 3.59 -25.01 12.12
N LEU A 265 4.25 -24.68 13.23
CA LEU A 265 4.05 -23.39 13.90
C LEU A 265 4.45 -22.21 13.01
N PHE A 266 5.56 -22.33 12.28
CA PHE A 266 5.99 -21.31 11.31
C PHE A 266 4.94 -21.09 10.21
N PHE A 267 4.44 -22.16 9.57
CA PHE A 267 3.42 -22.02 8.53
C PHE A 267 2.09 -21.51 9.09
N CYS A 268 1.76 -21.83 10.34
CA CYS A 268 0.56 -21.30 11.00
C CYS A 268 0.65 -19.78 11.18
N VAL A 269 1.79 -19.28 11.67
CA VAL A 269 2.05 -17.84 11.78
C VAL A 269 2.05 -17.18 10.40
N LEU A 270 2.69 -17.79 9.41
CA LEU A 270 2.74 -17.27 8.04
C LEU A 270 1.33 -17.17 7.41
N ALA A 271 0.52 -18.22 7.54
CA ALA A 271 -0.86 -18.24 7.04
C ALA A 271 -1.71 -17.16 7.73
N PHE A 272 -1.55 -16.97 9.04
CA PHE A 272 -2.25 -15.94 9.80
C PHE A 272 -1.85 -14.52 9.38
N GLU A 273 -0.56 -14.25 9.18
CA GLU A 273 -0.07 -12.96 8.70
C GLU A 273 -0.57 -12.64 7.28
N LEU A 274 -0.58 -13.63 6.37
CA LEU A 274 -1.12 -13.47 5.02
C LEU A 274 -2.63 -13.24 5.04
N PHE A 275 -3.37 -13.93 5.91
CA PHE A 275 -4.81 -13.72 6.08
C PHE A 275 -5.11 -12.28 6.51
N ILE A 276 -4.37 -11.76 7.49
CA ILE A 276 -4.50 -10.37 7.93
C ILE A 276 -4.14 -9.41 6.78
N LEU A 277 -3.12 -9.73 6.00
CA LEU A 277 -2.68 -8.92 4.86
C LEU A 277 -3.71 -8.90 3.71
N ILE A 278 -4.47 -9.97 3.52
CA ILE A 278 -5.57 -10.01 2.54
C ILE A 278 -6.78 -9.28 3.07
N VAL A 279 -7.31 -9.69 4.22
CA VAL A 279 -8.56 -9.13 4.76
C VAL A 279 -8.40 -7.64 5.06
N GLY A 280 -7.23 -7.26 5.53
CA GLY A 280 -7.01 -5.96 6.10
C GLY A 280 -6.79 -4.82 5.10
N PRO A 281 -5.58 -4.69 4.53
CA PRO A 281 -5.25 -3.71 3.49
C PRO A 281 -6.28 -3.62 2.36
N LEU A 282 -6.80 -4.75 1.86
CA LEU A 282 -7.77 -4.74 0.76
C LEU A 282 -9.12 -4.16 1.18
N LYS A 283 -9.57 -4.42 2.41
CA LYS A 283 -10.79 -3.78 2.94
C LYS A 283 -10.60 -2.27 3.09
N VAL A 284 -9.42 -1.83 3.52
CA VAL A 284 -9.10 -0.40 3.61
C VAL A 284 -9.00 0.28 2.25
N MET A 285 -8.53 -0.42 1.21
CA MET A 285 -8.49 0.10 -0.16
C MET A 285 -9.87 0.44 -0.72
N ALA A 286 -10.91 -0.27 -0.31
CA ALA A 286 -12.28 -0.01 -0.75
C ALA A 286 -12.85 1.27 -0.13
N ASN A 287 -12.33 1.70 1.04
CA ASN A 287 -12.92 2.78 1.81
C ASN A 287 -12.87 4.16 1.12
N PRO A 288 -11.74 4.60 0.53
CA PRO A 288 -11.70 5.84 -0.24
C PRO A 288 -12.74 5.90 -1.36
N TYR A 289 -13.06 4.76 -1.98
CA TYR A 289 -14.08 4.71 -3.02
C TYR A 289 -15.46 4.98 -2.45
N ILE A 290 -15.87 4.23 -1.42
CA ILE A 290 -17.18 4.36 -0.75
C ILE A 290 -17.38 5.79 -0.25
N THR A 291 -16.41 6.31 0.51
CA THR A 291 -16.46 7.67 1.05
C THR A 291 -16.49 8.73 -0.06
N SER A 292 -15.86 8.46 -1.22
CA SER A 292 -15.85 9.44 -2.31
C SER A 292 -17.19 9.51 -3.03
N VAL A 293 -17.89 8.37 -3.16
CA VAL A 293 -19.24 8.30 -3.73
C VAL A 293 -20.23 8.99 -2.80
N GLU A 294 -20.16 8.69 -1.50
CA GLU A 294 -21.00 9.33 -0.49
C GLU A 294 -20.80 10.85 -0.51
N LEU A 295 -19.55 11.31 -0.52
CA LEU A 295 -19.24 12.74 -0.58
C LEU A 295 -19.78 13.41 -1.86
N LEU A 296 -19.62 12.77 -3.02
CA LEU A 296 -20.14 13.30 -4.28
C LEU A 296 -21.67 13.35 -4.28
N ASN A 297 -22.34 12.35 -3.70
CA ASN A 297 -23.79 12.34 -3.57
C ASN A 297 -24.29 13.44 -2.64
N SER A 298 -23.63 13.63 -1.49
CA SER A 298 -23.91 14.74 -0.58
C SER A 298 -23.73 16.10 -1.27
N LEU A 299 -22.64 16.28 -2.03
CA LEU A 299 -22.38 17.51 -2.78
C LEU A 299 -23.39 17.76 -3.92
N ARG A 300 -24.02 16.72 -4.48
CA ARG A 300 -25.09 16.86 -5.48
C ARG A 300 -26.40 17.34 -4.87
N GLY A 301 -26.65 17.02 -3.59
CA GLY A 301 -27.86 17.44 -2.87
C GLY A 301 -27.81 18.89 -2.37
N VAL A 302 -26.63 19.51 -2.30
CA VAL A 302 -26.48 20.89 -1.83
C VAL A 302 -27.00 21.88 -2.88
N HIS A 303 -27.94 22.74 -2.49
CA HIS A 303 -28.41 23.87 -3.29
C HIS A 303 -27.29 24.92 -3.43
N GLY A 304 -26.44 24.74 -4.44
CA GLY A 304 -25.32 25.61 -4.76
C GLY A 304 -25.44 26.28 -6.12
N PRO A 305 -24.50 27.16 -6.48
CA PRO A 305 -24.48 27.79 -7.79
C PRO A 305 -24.31 26.73 -8.90
N LYS A 306 -24.93 26.98 -10.07
CA LYS A 306 -24.96 26.03 -11.22
C LYS A 306 -23.57 25.49 -11.62
N TRP A 307 -22.51 26.27 -11.43
CA TRP A 307 -21.15 25.86 -11.74
C TRP A 307 -20.62 24.75 -10.81
N VAL A 308 -20.98 24.77 -9.52
CA VAL A 308 -20.59 23.73 -8.55
C VAL A 308 -21.23 22.42 -8.96
N HIS A 309 -22.52 22.44 -9.30
CA HIS A 309 -23.21 21.24 -9.74
C HIS A 309 -22.57 20.64 -11.00
N ARG A 310 -22.19 21.47 -11.99
CA ARG A 310 -21.45 21.03 -13.18
C ARG A 310 -20.09 20.43 -12.82
N PHE A 311 -19.37 21.04 -11.88
CA PHE A 311 -18.07 20.55 -11.41
C PHE A 311 -18.19 19.19 -10.71
N VAL A 312 -19.14 19.03 -9.80
CA VAL A 312 -19.40 17.76 -9.08
C VAL A 312 -19.83 16.67 -10.07
N LYS A 313 -20.60 17.03 -11.10
CA LYS A 313 -21.00 16.10 -12.17
C LYS A 313 -19.81 15.67 -13.05
N SER A 314 -18.80 16.54 -13.25
CA SER A 314 -17.62 16.19 -14.04
C SER A 314 -16.57 15.39 -13.26
N CYS A 315 -16.71 15.27 -11.94
CA CYS A 315 -15.76 14.57 -11.09
C CYS A 315 -16.10 13.07 -10.98
N PRO A 316 -15.27 12.16 -11.51
CA PRO A 316 -15.42 10.74 -11.22
C PRO A 316 -15.06 10.44 -9.75
N PRO A 317 -15.68 9.40 -9.15
CA PRO A 317 -15.28 8.89 -7.84
C PRO A 317 -13.86 8.32 -7.90
N SER A 318 -13.16 8.33 -6.76
CA SER A 318 -11.80 7.81 -6.67
C SER A 318 -11.83 6.28 -6.62
N LYS A 319 -11.72 5.63 -7.78
CA LYS A 319 -11.67 4.17 -7.92
C LYS A 319 -10.22 3.68 -7.97
N LEU A 320 -9.89 2.65 -7.20
CA LEU A 320 -8.65 1.89 -7.35
C LEU A 320 -8.95 0.67 -8.25
N THR A 321 -8.22 0.53 -9.35
CA THR A 321 -8.45 -0.54 -10.34
C THR A 321 -7.57 -1.75 -10.07
N LEU A 322 -8.11 -2.97 -10.19
CA LEU A 322 -7.34 -4.23 -10.07
C LEU A 322 -6.43 -4.50 -11.29
N GLY A 323 -6.57 -3.73 -12.36
CA GLY A 323 -5.78 -3.83 -13.60
C GLY A 323 -6.44 -4.68 -14.69
N ASP A 324 -7.48 -5.42 -14.37
CA ASP A 324 -8.42 -6.14 -15.26
C ASP A 324 -9.62 -5.28 -15.69
N GLY A 325 -9.72 -4.05 -15.18
CA GLY A 325 -10.85 -3.16 -15.39
C GLY A 325 -11.91 -3.23 -14.27
N THR A 326 -11.77 -4.15 -13.32
CA THR A 326 -12.59 -4.18 -12.10
C THR A 326 -12.03 -3.25 -11.03
N PHE A 327 -12.84 -2.97 -10.02
CA PHE A 327 -12.53 -2.01 -8.94
C PHE A 327 -12.56 -2.73 -7.60
N PHE A 328 -11.74 -2.26 -6.64
CA PHE A 328 -11.82 -2.74 -5.27
C PHE A 328 -13.14 -2.33 -4.62
N ASP A 329 -13.98 -3.31 -4.36
CA ASP A 329 -15.15 -3.19 -3.50
C ASP A 329 -14.88 -3.86 -2.13
N SER A 330 -15.84 -3.75 -1.21
CA SER A 330 -15.70 -4.40 0.11
C SER A 330 -15.75 -5.93 0.03
N SER A 331 -16.20 -6.51 -1.10
CA SER A 331 -16.29 -7.94 -1.37
C SER A 331 -14.99 -8.52 -1.93
N ALA A 332 -14.13 -7.70 -2.53
CA ALA A 332 -12.90 -8.14 -3.19
C ALA A 332 -11.98 -8.93 -2.27
N SER A 333 -11.91 -8.59 -0.97
CA SER A 333 -11.11 -9.36 -0.01
C SER A 333 -11.65 -10.77 0.20
N LEU A 334 -12.98 -10.93 0.23
CA LEU A 334 -13.64 -12.23 0.35
C LEU A 334 -13.52 -13.03 -0.94
N GLU A 335 -13.63 -12.38 -2.09
CA GLU A 335 -13.43 -13.01 -3.40
C GLU A 335 -11.99 -13.54 -3.52
N ILE A 336 -10.99 -12.73 -3.16
CA ILE A 336 -9.57 -13.15 -3.17
C ILE A 336 -9.36 -14.33 -2.21
N TRP A 337 -9.93 -14.28 -1.00
CA TRP A 337 -9.86 -15.39 -0.06
C TRP A 337 -10.54 -16.66 -0.60
N SER A 338 -11.69 -16.54 -1.26
CA SER A 338 -12.35 -17.66 -1.94
C SER A 338 -11.43 -18.28 -3.00
N LYS A 339 -10.70 -17.45 -3.77
CA LYS A 339 -9.70 -17.94 -4.73
C LYS A 339 -8.54 -18.66 -4.05
N CYS A 340 -8.13 -18.25 -2.85
CA CYS A 340 -7.14 -19.00 -2.07
C CYS A 340 -7.66 -20.40 -1.70
N VAL A 341 -8.92 -20.50 -1.27
CA VAL A 341 -9.55 -21.80 -0.96
C VAL A 341 -9.69 -22.68 -2.20
N ASP A 342 -10.12 -22.12 -3.34
CA ASP A 342 -10.21 -22.86 -4.61
C ASP A 342 -8.84 -23.42 -5.04
N LEU A 343 -7.78 -22.61 -4.89
CA LEU A 343 -6.42 -22.98 -5.24
C LEU A 343 -5.84 -24.02 -4.26
N LEU A 344 -6.19 -23.92 -2.98
CA LEU A 344 -5.90 -24.93 -1.97
C LEU A 344 -6.56 -26.28 -2.29
N ILE A 345 -7.84 -26.29 -2.66
CA ILE A 345 -8.55 -27.52 -3.07
C ILE A 345 -7.86 -28.13 -4.28
N THR A 346 -7.44 -27.29 -5.24
CA THR A 346 -6.69 -27.74 -6.43
C THR A 346 -5.38 -28.41 -6.04
N PHE A 347 -4.63 -27.86 -5.07
CA PHE A 347 -3.40 -28.48 -4.57
C PHE A 347 -3.63 -29.78 -3.81
N ILE A 348 -4.79 -29.96 -3.17
CA ILE A 348 -5.13 -31.20 -2.46
C ILE A 348 -5.54 -32.32 -3.44
N LEU A 349 -6.14 -31.96 -4.58
CA LEU A 349 -6.61 -32.90 -5.60
C LEU A 349 -5.51 -33.35 -6.57
N MET A 350 -4.45 -32.56 -6.73
CA MET A 350 -3.24 -32.92 -7.51
C MET A 350 -2.30 -33.76 -6.66
#